data_AF-A0A7R9DVF1-F1
#
_entry.id   AF-A0A7R9DVF1-F1
#
_cell.length_a   1.000
_cell.length_b   1.000
_cell.length_c   1.000
_cell.angle_alpha   90.00
_cell.angle_beta   90.00
_cell.angle_gamma   90.00
#
_symmetry.space_group_name_H-M   'P 1'
#
loop_
_entity.id
_entity.type
_entity.pdbx_description
1 polymer ?
#
loop_
_entity_poly.entity_id
_entity_poly.type
_entity_poly.pdbx_seq_one_letter_code
_entity_poly.pdbx_strand_id
1 'polypeptide(L)' 'MEELTENQEEADEAESKQSEIKLGRLQYKLEYDFNSNSLSVTVIQAEDLPALDMGGTSDPYVK' A
#
# COMPACT_ATOMS: atom_id res chain seq x y z
N MET A 1 -39.59 23.98 -11.30
CA MET A 1 -39.91 22.69 -11.93
C MET A 1 -38.96 22.62 -13.11
N GLU A 2 -37.78 22.02 -13.02
CA GLU A 2 -37.31 20.94 -12.13
C GLU A 2 -36.08 21.35 -11.31
N GLU A 3 -35.78 20.53 -10.30
CA GLU A 3 -34.88 20.74 -9.17
C GLU A 3 -33.38 20.61 -9.51
N LEU A 4 -32.55 21.21 -8.65
CA LEU A 4 -31.13 20.92 -8.49
C LEU A 4 -30.93 19.45 -8.11
N THR A 5 -29.98 18.76 -8.73
CA THR A 5 -29.11 17.83 -8.01
C THR A 5 -27.68 17.95 -8.52
N GLU A 6 -26.81 18.33 -7.58
CA GLU A 6 -25.37 18.34 -7.67
C GLU A 6 -24.88 16.90 -7.93
N ASN A 7 -24.12 16.66 -9.00
CA ASN A 7 -23.40 15.40 -9.18
C ASN A 7 -22.17 15.35 -8.25
N GLN A 8 -22.43 15.37 -6.95
CA GLN A 8 -21.46 15.16 -5.90
C GLN A 8 -21.74 13.82 -5.21
N GLU A 9 -21.91 12.74 -5.99
CA GLU A 9 -22.12 11.39 -5.48
C GLU A 9 -21.39 10.36 -6.38
N GLU A 10 -20.07 10.46 -6.47
CA GLU A 10 -19.21 9.30 -6.81
C GLU A 10 -18.02 9.21 -5.83
N ALA A 11 -18.22 9.67 -4.58
CA ALA A 11 -17.23 9.51 -3.51
C ALA A 11 -17.59 8.40 -2.51
N ASP A 12 -18.87 7.98 -2.44
CA ASP A 12 -19.38 7.23 -1.27
C ASP A 12 -19.87 5.80 -1.56
N GLU A 13 -19.54 5.19 -2.71
CA GLU A 13 -19.82 3.75 -2.94
C GLU A 13 -18.60 2.84 -2.76
N ALA A 14 -17.39 3.38 -2.62
CA ALA A 14 -16.19 2.59 -2.30
C ALA A 14 -16.02 2.32 -0.80
N GLU A 15 -16.85 2.92 0.06
CA GLU A 15 -16.71 2.84 1.52
C GLU A 15 -17.42 1.63 2.16
N SER A 16 -18.16 0.84 1.37
CA SER A 16 -19.05 -0.22 1.89
C SER A 16 -18.52 -1.66 1.75
N LYS A 17 -17.26 -1.85 1.36
CA LYS A 17 -16.56 -3.14 1.47
C LYS A 17 -15.21 -2.96 2.15
N GLN A 18 -15.28 -2.67 3.45
CA GLN A 18 -14.19 -2.86 4.40
C GLN A 18 -13.87 -4.37 4.57
N SER A 19 -13.79 -5.13 3.49
CA SER A 19 -13.02 -6.36 3.49
C SER A 19 -11.59 -5.95 3.77
N GLU A 20 -10.99 -6.49 4.83
CA GLU A 20 -9.60 -6.24 5.23
C GLU A 20 -8.71 -6.06 3.99
N ILE A 21 -8.35 -4.82 3.68
CA ILE A 21 -7.53 -4.54 2.50
C ILE A 21 -6.18 -5.20 2.76
N LYS A 22 -5.87 -6.25 2.02
CA LYS A 22 -4.58 -6.91 2.11
C LYS A 22 -3.53 -5.98 1.50
N LEU A 23 -2.64 -5.47 2.34
CA LEU A 23 -1.58 -4.52 1.95
C LEU A 23 -0.33 -5.21 1.36
N GLY A 24 -0.42 -6.50 1.08
CA GLY A 24 0.71 -7.31 0.65
C GLY A 24 1.66 -7.68 1.79
N ARG A 25 2.85 -8.14 1.40
CA ARG A 25 3.88 -8.66 2.31
C ARG A 25 5.25 -8.16 1.88
N LEU A 26 6.10 -7.81 2.84
CA LEU A 26 7.49 -7.41 2.63
C LEU A 26 8.44 -8.47 3.21
N GLN A 27 9.34 -8.97 2.39
CA GLN A 27 10.42 -9.86 2.84
C GLN A 27 11.69 -9.05 3.08
N TYR A 28 12.27 -9.21 4.27
CA TYR A 28 13.52 -8.57 4.66
C TYR A 28 14.38 -9.50 5.52
N LYS A 29 15.66 -9.14 5.66
CA LYS A 29 16.65 -9.86 6.47
C LYS A 29 17.32 -8.91 7.45
N LEU A 30 17.58 -9.40 8.66
CA LEU A 30 18.34 -8.71 9.71
C LEU A 30 19.57 -9.54 10.05
N GLU A 31 20.74 -8.90 10.05
CA GLU A 31 22.01 -9.54 10.39
C GLU A 31 22.81 -8.63 11.32
N TYR A 32 23.24 -9.18 12.45
CA TYR A 32 24.10 -8.48 13.39
C TYR A 32 25.52 -9.05 13.34
N ASP A 33 26.50 -8.18 13.13
CA ASP A 33 27.92 -8.52 13.21
C ASP A 33 28.50 -7.93 14.51
N PHE A 34 28.92 -8.80 15.41
CA PHE A 34 29.52 -8.43 16.70
C PHE A 34 30.92 -7.83 16.55
N ASN A 35 31.66 -8.16 15.50
CA ASN A 35 33.03 -7.67 15.31
C ASN A 35 33.04 -6.20 14.88
N SER A 36 32.14 -5.83 13.95
CA SER A 36 31.95 -4.46 13.49
C SER A 36 30.95 -3.66 14.32
N ASN A 37 30.26 -4.32 15.25
CA ASN A 37 29.18 -3.74 16.06
C ASN A 37 28.12 -3.05 15.18
N SER A 38 27.72 -3.72 14.09
CA SER A 38 26.81 -3.19 13.08
C SER A 38 25.60 -4.10 12.83
N LEU A 39 24.43 -3.48 12.68
CA LEU A 39 23.20 -4.15 12.24
C LEU A 39 22.94 -3.82 10.77
N SER A 40 22.86 -4.85 9.93
CA SER A 40 22.49 -4.73 8.52
C SER A 40 21.02 -5.11 8.33
N VAL A 41 20.28 -4.24 7.63
CA VAL A 41 18.88 -4.48 7.23
C VAL A 41 18.85 -4.58 5.71
N THR A 42 18.39 -5.71 5.17
CA THR A 42 18.26 -5.92 3.73
C THR A 42 16.79 -6.08 3.36
N VAL A 43 16.27 -5.19 2.52
CA VAL A 43 14.96 -5.34 1.88
C VAL A 43 15.13 -6.23 0.65
N ILE A 44 14.34 -7.30 0.55
CA ILE A 44 14.52 -8.32 -0.50
C ILE A 44 13.47 -8.12 -1.60
N GLN A 45 12.20 -8.24 -1.25
CA GLN A 45 11.09 -8.13 -2.20
C GLN A 45 9.78 -7.81 -1.47
N ALA A 46 8.80 -7.33 -2.22
CA ALA A 46 7.42 -7.21 -1.78
C ALA A 46 6.50 -8.01 -2.72
N GLU A 47 5.45 -8.60 -2.17
CA GLU A 47 4.46 -9.39 -2.89
C GLU A 47 3.04 -8.94 -2.52
N ASP A 48 2.10 -9.12 -3.42
CA ASP A 48 0.67 -8.85 -3.21
C ASP A 48 0.36 -7.39 -2.81
N LEU A 49 1.19 -6.42 -3.25
CA LEU A 49 0.93 -5.00 -3.02
C LEU A 49 -0.31 -4.54 -3.82
N PRO A 50 -1.22 -3.76 -3.22
CA PRO A 50 -2.35 -3.21 -3.95
C PRO A 50 -1.86 -2.23 -5.03
N ALA A 51 -2.58 -2.15 -6.14
CA ALA A 51 -2.44 -1.06 -7.09
C ALA A 51 -3.06 0.20 -6.50
N LEU A 52 -2.24 1.24 -6.30
CA LEU A 52 -2.67 2.51 -5.71
C LEU A 52 -2.67 3.65 -6.72
N ASP A 53 -2.14 3.42 -7.92
CA ASP A 53 -2.11 4.40 -9.00
C ASP A 53 -3.18 4.09 -10.07
N MET A 54 -3.62 5.13 -10.77
CA MET A 54 -4.64 5.06 -11.85
C MET A 54 -4.27 4.06 -12.96
N GLY A 55 -3.00 3.71 -13.10
CA GLY A 55 -2.49 2.73 -14.07
C GLY A 55 -2.74 1.26 -13.71
N GLY A 56 -3.33 0.96 -12.54
CA GLY A 56 -3.49 -0.42 -12.07
C GLY A 56 -2.18 -1.05 -11.57
N THR A 57 -1.19 -0.20 -11.26
CA THR A 57 0.09 -0.57 -10.66
C THR A 57 0.35 0.29 -9.41
N SER A 58 1.49 0.06 -8.76
CA SER A 58 2.02 0.93 -7.71
C SER A 58 3.50 1.16 -7.96
N ASP A 59 4.02 2.32 -7.56
CA ASP A 59 5.45 2.64 -7.54
C ASP A 59 6.04 2.50 -6.12
N PRO A 60 6.35 1.27 -5.65
CA PRO A 60 6.75 1.04 -4.27
C PRO A 60 8.17 1.54 -3.97
N TYR A 61 8.35 2.10 -2.78
CA TYR A 61 9.65 2.38 -2.18
C TYR A 61 9.62 2.05 -0.68
N VAL A 62 10.78 1.92 -0.07
CA VAL A 62 10.93 1.62 1.38
C VAL A 62 11.83 2.67 2.02
N LYS A 63 11.50 3.09 3.25
CA LYS A 63 12.25 4.04 4.08
C LYS A 63 12.58 3.41 5.42
#